data_AF-A0AA51HA69-F1
#
_entry.id   AF-A0AA51HA69-F1
#
_cell.length_a   1.000
_cell.length_b   1.000
_cell.length_c   1.000
_cell.angle_alpha   90.00
_cell.angle_beta   90.00
_cell.angle_gamma   90.00
#
_symmetry.space_group_name_H-M   'P 1'
#
loop_
_entity.id
_entity.type
_entity.pdbx_description
1 polymer ?
#
loop_
_entity_poly.entity_id
_entity_poly.type
_entity_poly.pdbx_seq_one_letter_code
_entity_poly.pdbx_strand_id
1 'polypeptide(L)'
;MIYVFYKDYTTKIYELIAFYNRKTFNYILFFRWLIYSLTFSLGSFITGLIYYRDVSFFSITNILLSIRFIPNILFLSSLVLVVMCFFKNVYAAILVLTSYYCIDLLSSGSMFKVFSLGAHTNNFYYGISSQYYILNRLIFISLSCIFVFISCKISSKA
;
A
#
# COMPACT_ATOMS: atom_id res chain seq x y z
N MET A 1 -0.15 0.56 8.85
CA MET A 1 1.27 0.33 8.50
C MET A 1 2.24 1.20 9.27
N ILE A 2 2.12 2.53 9.28
CA ILE A 2 3.08 3.43 9.94
C ILE A 2 3.24 3.11 11.44
N TYR A 3 2.14 2.92 12.17
CA TYR A 3 2.16 2.57 13.60
C TYR A 3 3.01 1.33 13.91
N VAL A 4 2.96 0.32 13.03
CA VAL A 4 3.66 -0.95 13.22
C VAL A 4 5.18 -0.78 13.17
N PHE A 5 5.66 0.08 12.29
CA PHE A 5 7.09 0.37 12.13
C PHE A 5 7.53 1.61 12.93
N TYR A 6 6.61 2.31 13.58
CA TYR A 6 6.89 3.57 14.26
C TYR A 6 8.00 3.41 15.31
N LYS A 7 7.84 2.42 16.19
CA LYS A 7 8.85 2.12 17.22
C LYS A 7 10.18 1.73 16.60
N ASP A 8 10.16 0.96 15.52
CA ASP A 8 11.39 0.45 14.90
C ASP A 8 12.34 1.56 14.46
N TYR A 9 11.79 2.63 13.89
CA TYR A 9 12.54 3.76 13.35
C TYR A 9 12.73 4.90 14.37
N THR A 10 11.85 5.04 15.36
CA THR A 10 12.06 6.01 16.46
C THR A 10 13.08 5.52 17.49
N THR A 11 13.11 4.23 17.79
CA THR A 11 14.05 3.63 18.76
C THR A 11 15.18 2.84 18.11
N LYS A 12 15.38 2.98 16.79
CA LYS A 12 16.45 2.33 16.01
C LYS A 12 16.52 0.79 16.09
N ILE A 13 15.41 0.12 16.42
CA ILE A 13 15.35 -1.36 16.41
C ILE A 13 15.61 -1.91 14.99
N TYR A 14 15.39 -1.11 13.93
CA TYR A 14 15.75 -1.51 12.57
C TYR A 14 17.24 -1.87 12.42
N GLU A 15 18.15 -1.28 13.22
CA GLU A 15 19.58 -1.59 13.21
C GLU A 15 19.86 -2.99 13.77
N LEU A 16 19.18 -3.36 14.86
CA LEU A 16 19.21 -4.73 15.39
C LEU A 16 18.65 -5.73 14.38
N ILE A 17 17.52 -5.40 13.74
CA ILE A 17 16.91 -6.25 12.72
C ILE A 17 17.85 -6.43 11.51
N ALA A 18 18.54 -5.37 11.09
CA ALA A 18 19.55 -5.43 10.05
C ALA A 18 20.75 -6.30 10.48
N PHE A 19 21.26 -6.11 11.71
CA PHE A 19 22.37 -6.87 12.26
C PHE A 19 22.09 -8.39 12.32
N TYR A 20 20.89 -8.79 12.75
CA TYR A 20 20.50 -10.20 12.77
C TYR A 20 20.31 -10.78 11.36
N ASN A 21 20.12 -9.94 10.35
CA ASN A 21 19.94 -10.36 8.98
C ASN A 21 21.26 -10.31 8.19
N ARG A 22 22.08 -11.35 8.30
CA ARG A 22 23.36 -11.50 7.56
C ARG A 22 23.22 -11.76 6.05
N LYS A 23 22.01 -11.72 5.50
CA LYS A 23 21.71 -12.04 4.11
C LYS A 23 21.65 -10.76 3.26
N THR A 24 21.86 -10.89 1.96
CA THR A 24 21.76 -9.81 0.96
C THR A 24 20.37 -9.18 0.83
N PHE A 25 19.37 -9.77 1.49
CA PHE A 25 17.98 -9.35 1.50
C PHE A 25 17.42 -9.46 2.91
N ASN A 26 16.68 -8.44 3.39
CA ASN A 26 16.07 -8.45 4.71
C ASN A 26 14.74 -9.23 4.75
N TYR A 27 14.84 -10.52 5.07
CA TYR A 27 13.69 -11.41 5.19
C TYR A 27 12.78 -11.06 6.37
N ILE A 28 13.34 -10.58 7.48
CA ILE A 28 12.55 -10.20 8.66
C ILE A 28 11.63 -9.04 8.30
N LEU A 29 12.17 -8.02 7.62
CA LEU A 29 11.41 -6.88 7.14
C LEU A 29 10.34 -7.30 6.12
N PHE A 30 10.71 -8.18 5.18
CA PHE A 30 9.80 -8.72 4.17
C PHE A 30 8.60 -9.45 4.79
N PHE A 31 8.84 -10.41 5.68
CA PHE A 31 7.77 -11.18 6.31
C PHE A 31 6.87 -10.30 7.17
N ARG A 32 7.43 -9.34 7.91
CA ARG A 32 6.63 -8.37 8.66
C ARG A 32 5.74 -7.57 7.72
N TRP A 33 6.30 -6.97 6.67
CA TRP A 33 5.50 -6.25 5.68
C TRP A 33 4.39 -7.13 5.09
N LEU A 34 4.69 -8.37 4.73
CA LEU A 34 3.74 -9.30 4.14
C LEU A 34 2.58 -9.62 5.10
N ILE A 35 2.88 -9.94 6.36
CA ILE A 35 1.87 -10.24 7.39
C ILE A 35 0.93 -9.05 7.56
N TYR A 36 1.47 -7.84 7.79
CA TYR A 36 0.64 -6.67 8.04
C TYR A 36 -0.14 -6.24 6.81
N SER A 37 0.45 -6.30 5.61
CA SER A 37 -0.25 -6.00 4.36
C SER A 37 -1.41 -6.96 4.12
N LEU A 38 -1.25 -8.26 4.42
CA LEU A 38 -2.32 -9.25 4.33
C LEU A 38 -3.41 -9.03 5.38
N THR A 39 -3.05 -8.69 6.63
CA THR A 39 -4.05 -8.39 7.65
C THR A 39 -4.88 -7.17 7.27
N PHE A 40 -4.24 -6.10 6.78
CA PHE A 40 -4.93 -4.90 6.31
C PHE A 40 -5.79 -5.19 5.07
N SER A 41 -5.31 -5.99 4.12
CA SER A 41 -6.08 -6.33 2.93
C SER A 41 -7.32 -7.18 3.26
N LEU A 42 -7.20 -8.14 4.17
CA LEU A 42 -8.34 -8.92 4.68
C LEU A 42 -9.35 -8.03 5.41
N GLY A 43 -8.88 -7.15 6.30
CA GLY A 43 -9.73 -6.19 6.99
C GLY A 43 -10.50 -5.30 6.01
N SER A 44 -9.80 -4.72 5.03
CA SER A 44 -10.42 -3.87 4.01
C SER A 44 -11.38 -4.64 3.10
N PHE A 45 -11.08 -5.89 2.77
CA PHE A 45 -11.97 -6.76 2.02
C PHE A 45 -13.28 -7.02 2.77
N ILE A 46 -13.20 -7.38 4.06
CA ILE A 46 -14.38 -7.60 4.92
C ILE A 46 -15.19 -6.32 5.05
N THR A 47 -14.55 -5.17 5.28
CA THR A 47 -15.26 -3.88 5.35
C THR A 47 -15.90 -3.51 4.02
N GLY A 48 -15.27 -3.86 2.89
CA GLY A 48 -15.82 -3.67 1.55
C GLY A 48 -17.11 -4.46 1.36
N LEU A 49 -17.13 -5.73 1.79
CA LEU A 49 -18.32 -6.58 1.71
C LEU A 49 -19.48 -6.01 2.54
N ILE A 50 -19.19 -5.45 3.72
CA ILE A 50 -20.20 -4.79 4.56
C ILE A 50 -20.71 -3.50 3.90
N TYR A 51 -19.81 -2.72 3.29
CA TYR A 51 -20.15 -1.43 2.70
C TYR A 51 -20.98 -1.55 1.41
N TYR A 52 -20.65 -2.48 0.53
CA TYR A 52 -21.39 -2.72 -0.73
C TYR A 52 -22.59 -3.65 -0.58
N ARG A 53 -23.10 -3.83 0.64
CA ARG A 53 -24.15 -4.80 0.92
C ARG A 53 -25.44 -4.50 0.15
N ASP A 54 -25.73 -5.34 -0.83
CA ASP A 54 -27.06 -5.52 -1.43
C ASP A 54 -27.81 -6.66 -0.70
N VAL A 55 -29.06 -6.93 -1.09
CA VAL A 55 -29.92 -7.99 -0.51
C VAL A 55 -29.25 -9.37 -0.53
N SER A 56 -28.26 -9.60 -1.41
CA SER A 56 -27.40 -10.79 -1.42
C SER A 56 -25.96 -10.47 -0.99
N PHE A 57 -25.55 -11.02 0.16
CA PHE A 57 -24.25 -10.74 0.80
C PHE A 57 -23.03 -11.14 -0.04
N PHE A 58 -23.14 -12.19 -0.85
CA PHE A 58 -22.05 -12.76 -1.67
C PHE A 58 -22.28 -12.62 -3.18
N SER A 59 -22.93 -11.55 -3.63
CA SER A 59 -22.99 -11.26 -5.06
C SER A 59 -21.58 -11.07 -5.64
N ILE A 60 -21.38 -11.54 -6.87
CA ILE A 60 -20.09 -11.43 -7.58
C ILE A 60 -19.65 -9.96 -7.68
N THR A 61 -20.60 -9.04 -7.82
CA THR A 61 -20.36 -7.59 -7.86
C THR A 61 -19.74 -7.07 -6.57
N ASN A 62 -20.24 -7.50 -5.40
CA ASN A 62 -19.73 -7.06 -4.09
C ASN A 62 -18.33 -7.59 -3.82
N ILE A 63 -18.04 -8.81 -4.26
CA ILE A 63 -16.70 -9.41 -4.19
C ILE A 63 -15.71 -8.60 -5.04
N LEU A 64 -16.07 -8.29 -6.30
CA LEU A 64 -15.23 -7.49 -7.19
C LEU A 64 -14.98 -6.07 -6.66
N LEU A 65 -16.02 -5.43 -6.14
CA LEU A 65 -15.91 -4.11 -5.51
C LEU A 65 -15.08 -4.12 -4.22
N SER A 66 -14.97 -5.25 -3.54
CA SER A 66 -14.14 -5.38 -2.34
C SER A 66 -12.67 -5.70 -2.68
N ILE A 67 -12.42 -6.49 -3.73
CA ILE A 67 -11.06 -6.81 -4.20
C ILE A 67 -10.29 -5.57 -4.65
N ARG A 68 -10.98 -4.51 -5.09
CA ARG A 68 -10.36 -3.26 -5.57
C ARG A 68 -9.43 -2.58 -4.57
N PHE A 69 -9.60 -2.84 -3.28
CA PHE A 69 -8.79 -2.23 -2.23
C PHE A 69 -7.41 -2.89 -2.09
N ILE A 70 -7.25 -4.14 -2.52
CA ILE A 70 -6.01 -4.91 -2.34
C ILE A 70 -4.80 -4.24 -3.03
N PRO A 71 -4.87 -3.86 -4.32
CA PRO A 71 -3.74 -3.22 -4.99
C PRO A 71 -3.33 -1.90 -4.33
N ASN A 72 -4.31 -1.11 -3.87
CA ASN A 72 -4.05 0.16 -3.18
C ASN A 72 -3.29 -0.05 -1.87
N ILE A 73 -3.69 -1.05 -1.08
CA ILE A 73 -3.05 -1.37 0.20
C ILE A 73 -1.61 -1.85 -0.02
N LEU A 74 -1.40 -2.72 -1.00
CA LEU A 74 -0.05 -3.19 -1.37
C LEU A 74 0.85 -2.03 -1.80
N PHE A 75 0.35 -1.12 -2.64
CA PHE A 75 1.09 0.05 -3.08
C PHE A 75 1.41 1.02 -1.94
N LEU A 76 0.41 1.44 -1.16
CA LEU A 76 0.62 2.40 -0.06
C LEU A 76 1.53 1.83 1.03
N SER A 77 1.37 0.55 1.38
CA SER A 77 2.19 -0.09 2.41
C SER A 77 3.67 -0.21 2.00
N SER A 78 3.92 -0.53 0.73
CA SER A 78 5.27 -0.65 0.18
C SER A 78 5.94 0.71 -0.05
N LEU A 79 5.17 1.73 -0.45
CA LEU A 79 5.64 3.12 -0.55
C LEU A 79 6.10 3.63 0.81
N VAL A 80 5.29 3.44 1.86
CA VAL A 80 5.65 3.79 3.24
C VAL A 80 6.93 3.09 3.67
N LEU A 81 7.06 1.79 3.37
CA LEU A 81 8.23 1.00 3.70
C LEU A 81 9.50 1.55 3.03
N VAL A 82 9.45 1.84 1.72
CA VAL A 82 10.57 2.42 0.97
C VAL A 82 11.01 3.75 1.57
N VAL A 83 10.07 4.65 1.84
CA VAL A 83 10.39 5.97 2.37
C VAL A 83 11.02 5.85 3.76
N MET A 84 10.48 4.99 4.63
CA MET A 84 11.08 4.75 5.94
C MET A 84 12.49 4.14 5.83
N CYS A 85 12.71 3.16 4.96
CA CYS A 85 14.03 2.57 4.76
C CYS A 85 15.06 3.56 4.21
N PHE A 86 14.64 4.43 3.28
CA PHE A 86 15.53 5.39 2.63
C PHE A 86 15.92 6.54 3.56
N PHE A 87 14.93 7.16 4.22
CA PHE A 87 15.16 8.31 5.09
C PHE A 87 15.48 7.94 6.53
N LYS A 88 15.37 6.64 6.89
CA LYS A 88 15.43 6.14 8.27
C LYS A 88 14.53 6.94 9.23
N ASN A 89 13.40 7.45 8.72
CA ASN A 89 12.54 8.38 9.44
C ASN A 89 11.06 8.11 9.13
N VAL A 90 10.27 7.89 10.18
CA VAL A 90 8.82 7.63 10.08
C VAL A 90 8.05 8.87 9.65
N TYR A 91 8.48 10.06 10.08
CA TYR A 91 7.80 11.31 9.75
C TYR A 91 7.87 11.63 8.27
N ALA A 92 8.96 11.24 7.59
CA ALA A 92 9.06 11.36 6.13
C ALA A 92 7.99 10.51 5.43
N ALA A 93 7.75 9.28 5.91
CA ALA A 93 6.71 8.42 5.35
C ALA A 93 5.30 8.92 5.65
N ILE A 94 5.06 9.52 6.82
CA ILE A 94 3.79 10.21 7.12
C ILE A 94 3.58 11.35 6.13
N LEU A 95 4.58 12.22 5.96
CA LEU A 95 4.51 13.37 5.06
C LEU A 95 4.18 12.93 3.63
N VAL A 96 4.93 11.96 3.08
CA VAL A 96 4.70 11.45 1.72
C VAL A 96 3.29 10.85 1.56
N LEU A 97 2.82 10.09 2.55
CA LEU A 97 1.49 9.49 2.48
C LEU A 97 0.38 10.56 2.56
N THR A 98 0.53 11.55 3.44
CA THR A 98 -0.42 12.66 3.56
C THR A 98 -0.43 13.53 2.32
N SER A 99 0.73 13.87 1.74
CA SER A 99 0.79 14.64 0.50
C SER A 99 0.15 13.89 -0.66
N TYR A 100 0.41 12.60 -0.78
CA TYR A 100 -0.21 11.77 -1.82
C TYR A 100 -1.74 11.73 -1.67
N TYR A 101 -2.25 11.55 -0.46
CA TYR A 101 -3.68 11.58 -0.19
C TYR A 101 -4.32 12.95 -0.49
N CYS A 102 -3.70 14.05 -0.05
CA CYS A 102 -4.19 15.40 -0.33
C CYS A 102 -4.19 15.72 -1.82
N ILE A 103 -3.17 15.29 -2.57
CA ILE A 103 -3.09 15.49 -4.02
C ILE A 103 -4.17 14.68 -4.74
N ASP A 104 -4.40 13.41 -4.35
CA ASP A 104 -5.45 12.58 -4.95
C ASP A 104 -6.83 13.19 -4.72
N LEU A 105 -7.09 13.64 -3.47
CA LEU A 105 -8.32 14.36 -3.09
C LEU A 105 -8.53 15.65 -3.90
N LEU A 106 -7.57 16.57 -3.88
CA LEU A 106 -7.68 17.88 -4.50
C LEU A 106 -7.79 17.77 -6.03
N SER A 107 -7.12 16.79 -6.62
CA SER A 107 -7.20 16.56 -8.06
C SER A 107 -8.44 15.78 -8.48
N SER A 108 -9.27 15.31 -7.55
CA SER A 108 -10.35 14.34 -7.83
C SER A 108 -9.86 13.14 -8.67
N GLY A 109 -8.59 12.74 -8.50
CA GLY A 109 -7.91 11.71 -9.29
C GLY A 109 -7.52 12.09 -10.74
N SER A 110 -7.65 13.37 -11.14
CA SER A 110 -7.42 13.82 -12.54
C SER A 110 -5.95 14.06 -12.91
N MET A 111 -5.14 14.59 -11.99
CA MET A 111 -3.73 14.93 -12.24
C MET A 111 -2.85 13.69 -12.39
N PHE A 112 -3.17 12.61 -11.68
CA PHE A 112 -2.42 11.37 -11.71
C PHE A 112 -3.36 10.20 -11.98
N LYS A 113 -3.98 10.20 -13.17
CA LYS A 113 -4.95 9.17 -13.58
C LYS A 113 -4.44 7.74 -13.38
N VAL A 114 -3.15 7.52 -13.63
CA VAL A 114 -2.46 6.23 -13.50
C VAL A 114 -2.04 5.93 -12.06
N PHE A 115 -2.06 6.90 -11.15
CA PHE A 115 -1.73 6.73 -9.74
C PHE A 115 -2.84 7.16 -8.78
N SER A 116 -4.11 7.22 -9.22
CA SER A 116 -5.20 7.53 -8.31
C SER A 116 -5.62 6.31 -7.49
N LEU A 117 -6.01 6.50 -6.23
CA LEU A 117 -6.56 5.43 -5.39
C LEU A 117 -7.99 5.06 -5.81
N GLY A 118 -8.70 5.95 -6.52
CA GLY A 118 -10.06 5.71 -7.03
C GLY A 118 -11.15 5.83 -5.96
N ALA A 119 -10.96 6.71 -4.97
CA ALA A 119 -11.92 6.96 -3.89
C ALA A 119 -12.90 8.11 -4.17
N HIS A 120 -12.94 8.65 -5.39
CA HIS A 120 -13.76 9.82 -5.74
C HIS A 120 -14.98 9.46 -6.59
N THR A 121 -16.01 10.31 -6.55
CA THR A 121 -17.25 10.22 -7.35
C THR A 121 -17.00 10.20 -8.86
N ASN A 122 -15.88 10.77 -9.32
CA ASN A 122 -15.32 10.60 -10.67
C ASN A 122 -14.62 9.25 -10.86
N ASN A 123 -15.18 8.19 -10.28
CA ASN A 123 -14.53 6.90 -10.17
C ASN A 123 -14.22 6.35 -11.56
N PHE A 124 -12.94 6.09 -11.82
CA PHE A 124 -12.33 5.66 -13.08
C PHE A 124 -13.08 4.54 -13.82
N TYR A 125 -13.82 3.72 -13.07
CA TYR A 125 -14.60 2.61 -13.61
C TYR A 125 -15.75 3.07 -14.51
N TYR A 126 -16.35 4.22 -14.24
CA TYR A 126 -17.53 4.71 -14.96
C TYR A 126 -17.22 5.79 -16.01
N GLY A 127 -16.11 6.54 -15.87
CA GLY A 127 -15.86 7.73 -16.69
C GLY A 127 -14.81 7.62 -17.80
N ILE A 128 -13.89 6.63 -17.76
CA ILE A 128 -12.70 6.63 -18.64
C ILE A 128 -12.56 5.32 -19.43
N SER A 129 -12.40 4.16 -18.76
CA SER A 129 -12.61 2.79 -19.30
C SER A 129 -12.26 1.74 -18.24
N SER A 130 -12.88 0.55 -18.33
CA SER A 130 -12.53 -0.61 -17.50
C SER A 130 -11.10 -1.10 -17.72
N GLN A 131 -10.56 -0.94 -18.93
CA GLN A 131 -9.18 -1.32 -19.28
C GLN A 131 -8.15 -0.46 -18.54
N TYR A 132 -8.33 0.86 -18.50
CA TYR A 132 -7.42 1.76 -17.78
C TYR A 132 -7.40 1.46 -16.27
N TYR A 133 -8.56 1.12 -15.72
CA TYR A 133 -8.67 0.72 -14.32
C TYR A 133 -7.85 -0.55 -14.02
N ILE A 134 -7.98 -1.61 -14.83
CA ILE A 134 -7.22 -2.85 -14.66
C ILE A 134 -5.71 -2.57 -14.78
N LEU A 135 -5.30 -1.77 -15.76
CA LEU A 135 -3.91 -1.42 -15.99
C LEU A 135 -3.31 -0.64 -14.80
N ASN A 136 -4.06 0.32 -14.24
CA ASN A 136 -3.67 1.01 -13.00
C ASN A 136 -3.45 0.02 -11.83
N ARG A 137 -4.36 -0.95 -11.64
CA ARG A 137 -4.23 -1.94 -10.57
C ARG A 137 -3.01 -2.84 -10.75
N LEU A 138 -2.70 -3.24 -11.98
CA LEU A 138 -1.48 -4.00 -12.29
C LEU A 138 -0.21 -3.19 -12.02
N ILE A 139 -0.21 -1.89 -12.35
CA ILE A 139 0.91 -0.97 -12.04
C ILE A 139 1.12 -0.86 -10.53
N PHE A 140 0.06 -0.77 -9.73
CA PHE A 140 0.18 -0.71 -8.28
C PHE A 140 0.78 -1.98 -7.68
N ILE A 141 0.38 -3.15 -8.19
CA ILE A 141 0.96 -4.42 -7.77
C ILE A 141 2.44 -4.49 -8.16
N SER A 142 2.79 -4.16 -9.40
CA SER A 142 4.19 -4.23 -9.87
C SER A 142 5.09 -3.27 -9.10
N LEU A 143 4.66 -2.03 -8.89
CA LEU A 143 5.37 -1.04 -8.06
C LEU A 143 5.52 -1.51 -6.62
N SER A 144 4.50 -2.17 -6.06
CA SER A 144 4.60 -2.68 -4.69
C SER A 144 5.70 -3.72 -4.54
N CYS A 145 5.83 -4.65 -5.49
CA CYS A 145 6.89 -5.64 -5.51
C CYS A 145 8.28 -4.98 -5.63
N ILE A 146 8.41 -3.99 -6.52
CA ILE A 146 9.66 -3.24 -6.71
C ILE A 146 10.06 -2.50 -5.43
N PHE A 147 9.12 -1.80 -4.80
CA PHE A 147 9.35 -1.04 -3.58
C PHE A 147 9.75 -1.93 -2.41
N VAL A 148 9.07 -3.05 -2.20
CA VAL A 148 9.44 -4.01 -1.16
C VAL A 148 10.83 -4.57 -1.41
N PHE A 149 11.15 -4.93 -2.66
CA PHE A 149 12.47 -5.43 -3.02
C PHE A 149 13.57 -4.42 -2.70
N ILE A 150 13.38 -3.16 -3.11
CA ILE A 150 14.32 -2.06 -2.83
C ILE A 150 14.47 -1.86 -1.32
N SER A 151 13.36 -1.80 -0.57
CA SER A 151 13.37 -1.62 0.89
C SER A 151 14.19 -2.68 1.60
N CYS A 152 13.96 -3.94 1.25
CA CYS A 152 14.64 -5.08 1.87
C CYS A 152 16.13 -5.13 1.52
N LYS A 153 16.52 -4.64 0.34
CA LYS A 153 17.92 -4.54 -0.09
C LYS A 153 18.66 -3.35 0.54
N ILE A 154 17.97 -2.23 0.76
CA ILE A 154 18.52 -1.07 1.49
C ILE A 154 18.72 -1.46 2.95
N SER A 155 17.71 -2.06 3.56
CA SER A 155 17.73 -2.43 4.97
C SER A 155 18.78 -3.50 5.30
N SER A 156 19.18 -4.36 4.37
CA SER A 156 20.23 -5.37 4.61
C SER A 156 21.66 -4.82 4.54
N LYS A 157 21.85 -3.61 4.00
CA LYS A 157 23.16 -2.93 3.93
C LYS A 157 23.39 -1.94 5.07
N ALA A 158 22.38 -1.75 5.91
CA ALA A 158 22.31 -0.69 6.91
C ALA A 158 23.01 -1.05 8.22
#